data_AF-A0A7U3ZN88-F1
#
_entry.id   AF-A0A7U3ZN88-F1
#
_cell.length_a   1.000
_cell.length_b   1.000
_cell.length_c   1.000
_cell.angle_alpha   90.00
_cell.angle_beta   90.00
_cell.angle_gamma   90.00
#
_symmetry.space_group_name_H-M   'P 1'
#
loop_
_entity.id
_entity.type
_entity.pdbx_description
1 polymer ?
#
loop_
_entity_poly.entity_id
_entity_poly.type
_entity_poly.pdbx_seq_one_letter_code
_entity_poly.pdbx_strand_id
1 'polypeptide(L)'
;MAQAAVSLGMNYKTLCFHAKRLDCFRSNQSGKGFLKKPSKQPVPLELIFNGSYSTYQSYKLKKRLLKEGYKLHQCENCGLDQWFGKPIPLELHHIDGNRLNNTLGNLSLLCPNCHAFTENYRAKNIKNLSAQTETFDVESLKIGEVFTVMYDNPEPSPEIVGKGVET
;
A
#
# COMPACT_ATOMS: atom_id res chain seq x y z
N MET A 1 31.67 24.51 -5.74
CA MET A 1 31.18 23.97 -4.45
C MET A 1 31.47 22.50 -4.23
N ALA A 2 31.29 21.61 -5.21
CA ALA A 2 31.67 20.19 -5.03
C ALA A 2 33.16 20.03 -4.66
N GLN A 3 34.06 20.70 -5.39
CA GLN A 3 35.50 20.72 -5.07
C GLN A 3 35.78 21.35 -3.69
N ALA A 4 35.14 22.48 -3.36
CA ALA A 4 35.30 23.12 -2.04
C ALA A 4 34.87 22.21 -0.88
N ALA A 5 33.80 21.41 -1.05
CA ALA A 5 33.37 20.43 -0.05
C ALA A 5 34.44 19.35 0.20
N VAL A 6 35.06 18.86 -0.88
CA VAL A 6 36.16 17.88 -0.81
C VAL A 6 37.38 18.48 -0.12
N SER A 7 37.80 19.70 -0.50
CA SER A 7 38.95 20.38 0.09
C SER A 7 38.76 20.68 1.59
N LEU A 8 37.52 20.97 2.02
CA LEU A 8 37.18 21.26 3.41
C LEU A 8 36.82 19.99 4.22
N GLY A 9 36.81 18.81 3.59
CA GLY A 9 36.38 17.57 4.25
C GLY A 9 34.93 17.59 4.74
N MET A 10 34.08 18.46 4.19
CA MET A 10 32.68 18.62 4.61
C MET A 10 31.72 17.92 3.67
N ASN A 11 30.58 17.48 4.19
CA ASN A 11 29.48 16.99 3.37
C ASN A 11 29.00 18.11 2.43
N TYR A 12 28.86 17.80 1.13
CA TYR A 12 28.42 18.73 0.11
C TYR A 12 27.11 19.47 0.46
N LYS A 13 26.10 18.75 0.98
CA LYS A 13 24.82 19.35 1.36
C LYS A 13 24.99 20.32 2.53
N THR A 14 25.81 19.95 3.51
CA THR A 14 26.12 20.79 4.68
C THR A 14 26.84 22.07 4.25
N LEU A 15 27.86 21.97 3.40
CA LEU A 15 28.55 23.15 2.87
C LEU A 15 27.59 24.04 2.06
N CYS A 16 26.78 23.47 1.16
CA CYS A 16 25.81 24.24 0.38
C CYS A 16 24.75 24.94 1.26
N PHE A 17 24.34 24.31 2.37
CA PHE A 17 23.42 24.91 3.32
C PHE A 17 24.04 26.15 3.99
N HIS A 18 25.24 26.02 4.58
CA HIS A 18 25.92 27.14 5.23
C HIS A 18 26.29 28.25 4.24
N ALA A 19 26.74 27.89 3.04
CA ALA A 19 27.14 28.86 2.04
C ALA A 19 25.96 29.69 1.48
N LYS A 20 24.76 29.08 1.39
CA LYS A 20 23.53 29.84 1.11
C LYS A 20 23.12 30.74 2.27
N ARG A 21 23.26 30.24 3.51
CA ARG A 21 22.92 31.00 4.73
C ARG A 21 23.81 32.24 4.91
N LEU A 22 25.07 32.15 4.50
CA LEU A 22 26.06 33.24 4.57
C LEU A 22 26.06 34.12 3.31
N ASP A 23 25.10 33.94 2.39
CA ASP A 23 25.00 34.59 1.06
C ASP A 23 26.30 34.55 0.22
N CYS A 24 27.20 33.61 0.48
CA CYS A 24 28.48 33.49 -0.24
C CYS A 24 28.41 32.50 -1.41
N PHE A 25 27.26 31.86 -1.62
CA PHE A 25 27.05 30.94 -2.74
C PHE A 25 25.66 31.10 -3.35
N ARG A 26 25.62 31.58 -4.60
CA ARG A 26 24.42 31.65 -5.43
C ARG A 26 24.40 30.48 -6.40
N SER A 27 23.45 29.56 -6.22
CA SER A 27 23.27 28.47 -7.17
C SER A 27 22.82 29.02 -8.52
N ASN A 28 23.41 28.55 -9.61
CA ASN A 28 22.85 28.79 -10.93
C ASN A 28 21.48 28.10 -11.03
N GLN A 29 20.54 28.73 -11.74
CA GLN A 29 19.25 28.11 -12.00
C GLN A 29 19.48 26.90 -12.93
N SER A 30 19.24 25.69 -12.42
CA SER A 30 19.30 24.47 -13.24
C SER A 30 18.44 24.61 -14.49
N GLY A 31 19.01 24.26 -15.64
CA GLY A 31 18.29 24.30 -16.92
C GLY A 31 18.13 25.71 -17.52
N LYS A 32 18.73 26.76 -16.95
CA LYS A 32 18.73 28.08 -17.59
C LYS A 32 19.48 28.01 -18.93
N GLY A 33 18.81 28.40 -20.02
CA GLY A 33 19.35 28.32 -21.39
C GLY A 33 19.14 26.97 -22.08
N PHE A 34 18.66 25.93 -21.38
CA PHE A 34 18.27 24.69 -22.01
C PHE A 34 16.83 24.75 -22.50
N LEU A 35 16.60 24.40 -23.76
CA LEU A 35 15.24 24.19 -24.27
C LEU A 35 14.63 23.00 -23.52
N LYS A 36 13.43 23.19 -22.96
CA LYS A 36 12.66 22.08 -22.40
C LYS A 36 12.41 21.09 -23.53
N LYS A 37 12.80 19.82 -23.34
CA LYS A 37 12.42 18.76 -24.29
C LYS A 37 10.90 18.76 -24.43
N PRO A 38 10.36 18.60 -25.66
CA PRO A 38 8.92 18.47 -25.83
C PRO A 38 8.42 17.31 -24.96
N SER A 39 7.29 17.51 -24.28
CA SER A 39 6.65 16.43 -23.53
C SER A 39 6.37 15.28 -24.49
N LYS A 40 6.75 14.05 -24.12
CA LYS A 40 6.33 12.86 -24.88
C LYS A 40 4.81 12.88 -25.00
N GLN A 41 4.30 12.52 -26.18
CA GLN A 41 2.86 12.39 -26.38
C GLN A 41 2.30 11.38 -25.37
N PRO A 42 1.09 11.63 -24.82
CA PRO A 42 0.47 10.68 -23.92
C PRO A 42 0.19 9.37 -24.67
N VAL A 43 0.45 8.23 -24.02
CA VAL A 43 0.15 6.90 -24.56
C VAL A 43 -1.35 6.79 -24.87
N PRO A 44 -1.80 6.34 -26.04
CA PRO A 44 -3.24 6.14 -26.32
C PRO A 44 -3.92 5.24 -25.27
N LEU A 45 -5.17 5.54 -24.90
CA LEU A 45 -5.90 4.74 -23.88
C LEU A 45 -6.19 3.32 -24.39
N GLU A 46 -6.39 3.15 -25.69
CA GLU A 46 -6.61 1.86 -26.35
C GLU A 46 -5.47 0.88 -26.07
N LEU A 47 -4.23 1.36 -26.07
CA LEU A 47 -3.05 0.55 -25.74
C LEU A 47 -2.96 0.21 -24.25
N ILE A 48 -3.63 0.95 -23.39
CA ILE A 48 -3.72 0.61 -21.97
C ILE A 48 -4.78 -0.47 -21.78
N PHE A 49 -5.93 -0.31 -22.44
CA PHE A 49 -7.04 -1.26 -22.36
C PHE A 49 -6.70 -2.63 -22.96
N ASN A 50 -5.85 -2.69 -23.99
CA ASN A 50 -5.40 -3.94 -24.59
C ASN A 50 -4.27 -4.65 -23.80
N GLY A 51 -3.84 -4.10 -22.66
CA GLY A 51 -2.83 -4.70 -21.80
C GLY A 51 -1.37 -4.39 -22.15
N SER A 52 -1.08 -3.63 -23.21
CA SER A 52 0.31 -3.24 -23.57
C SER A 52 0.98 -2.40 -22.47
N TYR A 53 0.18 -1.73 -21.65
CA TYR A 53 0.61 -0.93 -20.50
C TYR A 53 -0.11 -1.34 -19.21
N SER A 54 0.00 -2.61 -18.82
CA SER A 54 -0.62 -3.16 -17.61
C SER A 54 -0.17 -2.48 -16.31
N THR A 55 1.06 -1.96 -16.26
CA THR A 55 1.63 -1.28 -15.09
C THR A 55 1.25 0.20 -14.97
N TYR A 56 0.32 0.68 -15.81
CA TYR A 56 -0.10 2.08 -15.80
C TYR A 56 -0.73 2.47 -14.46
N GLN A 57 -0.36 3.65 -13.94
CA GLN A 57 -0.79 4.08 -12.61
C GLN A 57 -2.30 4.39 -12.58
N SER A 58 -3.04 3.75 -11.66
CA SER A 58 -4.50 3.90 -11.52
C SER A 58 -4.97 5.35 -11.38
N TYR A 59 -4.24 6.18 -10.62
CA TYR A 59 -4.56 7.61 -10.48
C TYR A 59 -4.49 8.37 -11.82
N LYS A 60 -3.47 8.07 -12.65
CA LYS A 60 -3.34 8.67 -13.98
C LYS A 60 -4.42 8.14 -14.91
N LEU A 61 -4.74 6.85 -14.81
CA LEU A 61 -5.76 6.21 -15.65
C LEU A 61 -7.13 6.82 -15.39
N LYS A 62 -7.53 6.93 -14.12
CA LYS A 62 -8.77 7.62 -13.69
C LYS A 62 -8.89 9.02 -14.31
N LYS A 63 -7.85 9.85 -14.18
CA LYS A 63 -7.86 11.21 -14.71
C LYS A 63 -8.09 11.24 -16.22
N ARG A 64 -7.51 10.28 -16.94
CA ARG A 64 -7.64 10.20 -18.39
C ARG A 64 -8.99 9.66 -18.82
N LEU A 65 -9.51 8.64 -18.14
CA LEU A 65 -10.87 8.13 -18.38
C LEU A 65 -11.91 9.24 -18.30
N LEU A 66 -11.80 10.10 -17.28
CA LEU A 66 -12.68 11.25 -17.10
C LEU A 66 -12.45 12.34 -18.15
N LYS A 67 -11.19 12.68 -18.42
CA LYS A 67 -10.83 13.74 -19.37
C LYS A 67 -11.23 13.41 -20.81
N GLU A 68 -11.04 12.16 -21.20
CA GLU A 68 -11.29 11.66 -22.57
C GLU A 68 -12.72 11.12 -22.74
N GLY A 69 -13.55 11.14 -21.69
CA GLY A 69 -14.98 10.85 -21.77
C GLY A 69 -15.37 9.37 -21.77
N TYR A 70 -14.45 8.45 -21.47
CA TYR A 70 -14.76 7.02 -21.37
C TYR A 70 -15.64 6.67 -20.16
N LYS A 71 -15.61 7.51 -19.12
CA LYS A 71 -16.42 7.36 -17.91
C LYS A 71 -16.87 8.75 -17.44
N LEU A 72 -18.05 8.81 -16.83
CA LEU A 72 -18.60 10.03 -16.22
C LEU A 72 -17.98 10.28 -14.84
N HIS A 73 -17.98 11.54 -14.38
CA HIS A 73 -17.53 11.89 -13.03
C HIS A 73 -18.62 11.62 -11.98
N GLN A 74 -19.07 10.37 -11.92
CA GLN A 74 -20.07 9.89 -10.96
C GLN A 74 -19.66 8.50 -10.45
N CYS A 75 -20.14 8.15 -9.25
CA CYS A 75 -19.98 6.80 -8.73
C CYS A 75 -20.86 5.83 -9.54
N GLU A 76 -20.26 4.79 -10.11
CA GLU A 76 -20.98 3.78 -10.88
C GLU A 76 -21.86 2.87 -10.02
N ASN A 77 -21.66 2.87 -8.69
CA ASN A 77 -22.47 2.08 -7.75
C ASN A 77 -23.65 2.87 -7.16
N CYS A 78 -23.39 4.05 -6.58
CA CYS A 78 -24.45 4.85 -5.94
C CYS A 78 -24.98 6.01 -6.79
N GLY A 79 -24.41 6.25 -7.98
CA GLY A 79 -24.84 7.31 -8.89
C GLY A 79 -24.47 8.74 -8.47
N LEU A 80 -23.98 8.96 -7.25
CA LEU A 80 -23.62 10.28 -6.76
C LEU A 80 -22.44 10.87 -7.55
N ASP A 81 -22.58 12.14 -7.94
CA ASP A 81 -21.58 12.95 -8.63
C ASP A 81 -21.06 14.12 -7.75
N GLN A 82 -21.83 14.50 -6.72
CA GLN A 82 -21.54 15.58 -5.80
C GLN A 82 -21.65 15.16 -4.32
N TRP A 83 -20.86 15.83 -3.49
CA TRP A 83 -20.86 15.72 -2.03
C TRP A 83 -20.60 17.10 -1.42
N PHE A 84 -21.52 17.58 -0.57
CA PHE A 84 -21.52 18.96 -0.04
C PHE A 84 -21.33 20.04 -1.14
N GLY A 85 -22.02 19.89 -2.28
CA GLY A 85 -21.94 20.81 -3.40
C GLY A 85 -20.59 20.83 -4.13
N LYS A 86 -19.70 19.88 -3.84
CA LYS A 86 -18.42 19.70 -4.52
C LYS A 86 -18.42 18.38 -5.29
N PRO A 87 -17.67 18.25 -6.39
CA PRO A 87 -17.52 16.98 -7.09
C PRO A 87 -17.04 15.87 -6.13
N ILE A 88 -17.71 14.73 -6.15
CA ILE A 88 -17.38 13.60 -5.27
C ILE A 88 -15.98 13.08 -5.62
N PRO A 89 -15.12 12.75 -4.64
CA PRO A 89 -13.90 12.02 -4.94
C PRO A 89 -14.26 10.63 -5.49
N LEU A 90 -13.65 10.25 -6.61
CA LEU A 90 -13.75 8.91 -7.18
C LEU A 90 -12.41 8.18 -7.10
N GLU A 91 -12.47 6.87 -6.91
CA GLU A 91 -11.36 5.92 -6.91
C GLU A 91 -11.57 4.95 -8.09
N LEU A 92 -10.47 4.51 -8.70
CA LEU A 92 -10.53 3.51 -9.77
C LEU A 92 -10.52 2.13 -9.13
N HIS A 93 -11.56 1.35 -9.38
CA HIS A 93 -11.73 -0.02 -8.91
C HIS A 93 -11.52 -1.00 -10.08
N HIS A 94 -10.79 -2.07 -9.80
CA HIS A 94 -10.64 -3.22 -10.69
C HIS A 94 -11.60 -4.32 -10.19
N ILE A 95 -12.60 -4.66 -10.99
CA ILE A 95 -13.68 -5.60 -10.62
C ILE A 95 -13.09 -6.97 -10.27
N ASP A 96 -12.16 -7.46 -11.08
CA ASP A 96 -11.44 -8.72 -10.86
C ASP A 96 -10.39 -8.68 -9.74
N GLY A 97 -10.12 -7.51 -9.15
CA GLY A 97 -9.07 -7.31 -8.15
C GLY A 97 -7.64 -7.32 -8.69
N ASN A 98 -7.44 -7.55 -10.00
CA ASN A 98 -6.14 -7.57 -10.63
C ASN A 98 -5.76 -6.18 -11.15
N ARG A 99 -4.83 -5.53 -10.43
CA ARG A 99 -4.33 -4.18 -10.80
C ARG A 99 -3.72 -4.08 -12.20
N LEU A 100 -3.36 -5.20 -12.83
CA LEU A 100 -2.73 -5.25 -14.15
C LEU A 100 -3.76 -5.34 -15.29
N ASN A 101 -5.00 -5.74 -14.97
CA ASN A 101 -6.08 -5.85 -15.95
C ASN A 101 -6.77 -4.50 -16.14
N ASN A 102 -6.22 -3.66 -17.02
CA ASN A 102 -6.77 -2.33 -17.30
C ASN A 102 -7.82 -2.32 -18.42
N THR A 103 -8.45 -3.46 -18.74
CA THR A 103 -9.54 -3.49 -19.74
C THR A 103 -10.70 -2.60 -19.31
N LEU A 104 -11.28 -1.84 -20.24
CA LEU A 104 -12.29 -0.82 -19.92
C LEU A 104 -13.49 -1.39 -19.12
N GLY A 105 -13.93 -2.60 -19.45
CA GLY A 105 -15.03 -3.28 -18.75
C GLY A 105 -14.68 -3.75 -17.34
N ASN A 106 -13.40 -3.97 -17.04
CA ASN A 106 -12.93 -4.33 -15.70
C ASN A 106 -12.75 -3.12 -14.78
N LEU A 107 -12.83 -1.90 -15.32
CA LEU A 107 -12.62 -0.67 -14.58
C LEU A 107 -13.95 -0.03 -14.19
N SER A 108 -14.07 0.35 -12.93
CA SER A 108 -15.21 1.10 -12.41
C SER A 108 -14.76 2.30 -11.58
N LEU A 109 -15.47 3.41 -11.68
CA LEU A 109 -15.27 4.58 -10.81
C LEU A 109 -16.22 4.54 -9.62
N LEU A 110 -15.66 4.39 -8.43
CA LEU A 110 -16.42 4.29 -7.18
C LEU A 110 -16.06 5.44 -6.23
N CYS A 111 -17.02 5.94 -5.47
CA CYS A 111 -16.70 6.85 -4.37
C CYS A 111 -16.03 6.07 -3.21
N PRO A 112 -15.27 6.72 -2.32
CA PRO A 112 -14.58 6.06 -1.21
C PRO A 112 -15.50 5.22 -0.33
N ASN A 113 -16.74 5.66 -0.14
CA ASN A 113 -17.73 4.93 0.67
C ASN A 113 -18.14 3.62 -0.02
N CYS A 114 -18.51 3.66 -1.30
CA CYS A 114 -18.86 2.45 -2.05
C CYS A 114 -17.66 1.52 -2.24
N HIS A 115 -16.48 2.08 -2.51
CA HIS A 115 -15.28 1.30 -2.71
C HIS A 115 -14.88 0.50 -1.46
N ALA A 116 -15.13 1.04 -0.26
CA ALA A 116 -14.88 0.35 1.01
C ALA A 116 -15.67 -0.96 1.18
N PHE A 117 -16.81 -1.11 0.49
CA PHE A 117 -17.62 -2.33 0.51
C PHE A 117 -17.18 -3.37 -0.52
N THR A 118 -16.23 -3.05 -1.40
CA THR A 118 -15.73 -4.03 -2.38
C THR A 118 -14.85 -5.09 -1.71
N GLU A 119 -14.88 -6.31 -2.25
CA GLU A 119 -14.09 -7.42 -1.71
C GLU A 119 -12.59 -7.13 -1.77
N ASN A 120 -12.15 -6.48 -2.85
CA ASN A 120 -10.74 -6.19 -3.11
C ASN A 120 -10.24 -4.87 -2.49
N TYR A 121 -11.04 -4.23 -1.63
CA TYR A 121 -10.68 -2.94 -1.02
C TYR A 121 -9.39 -3.05 -0.18
N ARG A 122 -8.41 -2.17 -0.43
CA ARG A 122 -7.17 -2.04 0.36
C ARG A 122 -6.52 -3.36 0.75
N ALA A 123 -6.39 -4.28 -0.20
CA ALA A 123 -5.77 -5.59 0.04
C ALA A 123 -6.48 -6.48 1.07
N LYS A 124 -7.78 -6.25 1.33
CA LYS A 124 -8.62 -7.08 2.21
C LYS A 124 -8.59 -8.57 1.83
N ASN A 125 -8.45 -8.86 0.54
CA ASN A 125 -8.37 -10.22 -0.01
C ASN A 125 -6.94 -10.80 -0.12
N ILE A 126 -5.90 -10.06 0.30
CA ILE A 126 -4.55 -10.61 0.31
C ILE A 126 -4.42 -11.54 1.52
N LYS A 127 -4.50 -12.85 1.26
CA LYS A 127 -4.20 -13.87 2.27
C LYS A 127 -2.71 -13.76 2.64
N ASN A 128 -2.41 -13.47 3.91
CA ASN A 128 -1.08 -13.69 4.43
C ASN A 128 -0.81 -15.19 4.42
N LEU A 129 -0.01 -15.66 3.46
CA LEU A 129 0.39 -17.08 3.40
C LEU A 129 1.13 -17.54 4.67
N SER A 130 1.66 -16.62 5.47
CA SER A 130 2.31 -16.92 6.76
C SER A 130 1.33 -17.29 7.89
N ALA A 131 0.01 -17.12 7.70
CA ALA A 131 -1.00 -17.39 8.72
C ALA A 131 -1.72 -18.74 8.51
N GLN A 132 -1.32 -19.53 7.51
CA GLN A 132 -1.83 -20.89 7.33
C GLN A 132 -1.00 -21.86 8.18
N THR A 133 -1.26 -21.90 9.49
CA THR A 133 -1.04 -23.15 10.22
C THR A 133 -2.14 -24.09 9.77
N GLU A 134 -1.80 -25.13 9.02
CA GLU A 134 -2.71 -26.22 8.72
C GLU A 134 -3.19 -26.77 10.06
N THR A 135 -4.43 -26.47 10.45
CA THR A 135 -5.10 -27.24 11.49
C THR A 135 -5.37 -28.59 10.85
N PHE A 136 -4.43 -29.53 11.05
CA PHE A 136 -4.72 -30.93 10.80
C PHE A 136 -5.90 -31.30 11.69
N ASP A 137 -7.04 -31.57 11.06
CA ASP A 137 -8.20 -32.18 11.72
C ASP A 137 -7.76 -33.55 12.23
N VAL A 138 -7.45 -33.64 13.53
CA VAL A 138 -7.23 -34.93 14.18
C VAL A 138 -8.60 -35.56 14.41
N GLU A 139 -9.14 -36.11 13.32
CA GLU A 139 -10.36 -36.89 13.35
C GLU A 139 -10.13 -38.14 14.21
N SER A 140 -10.67 -38.10 15.43
CA SER A 140 -11.27 -39.25 16.12
C SER A 140 -10.46 -40.56 16.15
N LEU A 141 -9.26 -40.55 16.74
CA LEU A 141 -8.71 -41.81 17.27
C LEU A 141 -9.48 -42.15 18.55
N LYS A 142 -10.40 -43.12 18.43
CA LYS A 142 -11.09 -43.75 19.55
C LYS A 142 -10.05 -44.37 20.48
N ILE A 143 -9.72 -43.66 21.56
CA ILE A 143 -8.96 -44.22 22.69
C ILE A 143 -9.96 -45.03 23.51
N GLY A 144 -10.27 -46.22 22.98
CA GLY A 144 -10.90 -47.30 23.70
C GLY A 144 -9.97 -48.49 23.55
N GLU A 145 -9.58 -49.04 24.69
CA GLU A 145 -8.94 -50.35 24.88
C GLU A 145 -7.41 -50.39 24.96
N VAL A 146 -7.01 -50.47 26.24
CA VAL A 146 -5.95 -51.32 26.80
C VAL A 146 -4.55 -50.71 26.81
N PHE A 147 -4.09 -50.29 28.00
CA PHE A 147 -3.10 -51.08 28.76
C PHE A 147 -2.88 -50.46 30.16
N THR A 148 -3.48 -51.09 31.17
CA THR A 148 -3.13 -50.88 32.58
C THR A 148 -1.81 -51.58 32.86
N VAL A 149 -0.76 -50.85 33.30
CA VAL A 149 -0.01 -51.15 34.53
C VAL A 149 1.15 -50.18 34.79
N MET A 150 1.23 -49.76 36.06
CA MET A 150 2.43 -49.53 36.88
C MET A 150 3.37 -48.40 36.44
N TYR A 151 3.43 -47.32 37.22
CA TYR A 151 4.54 -47.02 38.12
C TYR A 151 4.22 -45.72 38.87
N ASP A 152 4.22 -45.82 40.19
CA ASP A 152 4.16 -44.72 41.14
C ASP A 152 5.21 -43.65 40.79
N ASN A 153 4.81 -42.37 40.84
CA ASN A 153 5.80 -41.31 41.02
C ASN A 153 5.24 -40.22 41.96
N PRO A 154 5.82 -40.06 43.16
CA PRO A 154 5.27 -39.29 44.25
C PRO A 154 5.37 -37.77 44.04
N GLU A 155 4.40 -37.06 44.61
CA GLU A 155 4.36 -35.60 44.72
C GLU A 155 5.60 -35.05 45.42
N PRO A 156 6.28 -34.01 44.88
CA PRO A 156 7.11 -33.15 45.69
C PRO A 156 6.27 -32.02 46.30
N SER A 157 6.26 -32.01 47.63
CA SER A 157 5.65 -31.01 48.52
C SER A 157 6.17 -29.59 48.28
N PRO A 158 5.33 -28.55 48.56
CA PRO A 158 5.78 -27.17 48.57
C PRO A 158 6.21 -26.73 49.98
N GLU A 159 7.43 -26.23 50.11
CA GLU A 159 7.86 -25.41 51.25
C GLU A 159 8.59 -24.16 50.73
N ILE A 160 7.98 -22.98 50.80
CA ILE A 160 8.69 -21.73 51.15
C ILE A 160 7.77 -20.85 52.00
N VAL A 161 8.23 -20.62 53.23
CA VAL A 161 7.72 -19.72 54.26
C VAL A 161 7.96 -18.26 53.86
N GLY A 162 6.92 -17.42 53.92
CA GLY A 162 7.00 -15.96 53.77
C GLY A 162 6.24 -15.27 54.89
N LYS A 163 6.99 -14.72 55.85
CA LYS A 163 6.52 -14.03 57.07
C LYS A 163 5.72 -12.75 56.74
N GLY A 164 4.51 -12.64 57.28
CA GLY A 164 3.81 -11.38 57.49
C GLY A 164 3.72 -11.12 59.00
N VAL A 165 4.32 -10.03 59.46
CA VAL A 165 4.19 -9.51 60.82
C VAL A 165 3.21 -8.34 60.75
N GLU A 166 2.14 -8.42 61.54
CA GLU A 166 1.24 -7.30 61.83
C GLU A 166 1.80 -6.47 62.99
N THR A 167 1.93 -5.16 62.81
CA THR A 167 1.29 -4.08 63.60
C THR A 167 1.56 -2.73 62.94
#